data_AF-A0A925M2J1-F1
#
_entry.id   AF-A0A925M2J1-F1
#
_cell.length_a   1.000
_cell.length_b   1.000
_cell.length_c   1.000
_cell.angle_alpha   90.00
_cell.angle_beta   90.00
_cell.angle_gamma   90.00
#
_symmetry.space_group_name_H-M   'P 1'
#
loop_
_entity.id
_entity.type
_entity.pdbx_description
1 polymer ?
#
loop_
_entity_poly.entity_id
_entity_poly.type
_entity_poly.pdbx_seq_one_letter_code
_entity_poly.pdbx_strand_id
1 'polypeptide(L)'
;MLNIQDFFTTCTGQWTTERTYHSTLRGEVERSYTEFRVDALTAAEKQAILSSQPSSTFQIGSLDAVKLAEDAALCPGFAIAFDTRSETGEQVSMSLKALFVPDRHITIAKSADLPPVPIAAQVLAEPLGDTIQGFYLRDEGYSEAGAIAGRFTYQPTRQTLEMTTYYRRSVAVDQMRLVAPDLRLRTIVTYQRPEANEPPTVIDLVGFGVERKQTV
;
A
#
# COMPACT_ATOMS: atom_id res chain seq x y z
N MET A 1 -17.22 -3.40 12.90
CA MET A 1 -16.16 -2.61 12.23
C MET A 1 -14.86 -3.32 12.53
N LEU A 2 -14.09 -3.71 11.51
CA LEU A 2 -12.81 -4.38 11.73
C LEU A 2 -11.78 -3.35 12.21
N ASN A 3 -11.02 -3.70 13.24
CA ASN A 3 -9.77 -3.01 13.52
C ASN A 3 -8.75 -3.32 12.40
N ILE A 4 -7.59 -2.66 12.42
CA ILE A 4 -6.60 -2.85 11.35
C ILE A 4 -6.07 -4.29 11.29
N GLN A 5 -5.93 -5.01 12.41
CA GLN A 5 -5.46 -6.39 12.40
C GLN A 5 -6.50 -7.32 11.77
N ASP A 6 -7.76 -7.21 12.21
CA ASP A 6 -8.87 -8.00 11.68
C ASP A 6 -9.09 -7.74 10.19
N PHE A 7 -8.86 -6.50 9.72
CA PHE A 7 -8.90 -6.15 8.30
C PHE A 7 -7.85 -6.93 7.49
N PHE A 8 -6.59 -6.97 7.98
CA PHE A 8 -5.52 -7.72 7.32
C PHE A 8 -5.76 -9.23 7.37
N THR A 9 -6.23 -9.76 8.51
CA THR A 9 -6.65 -11.16 8.61
C THR A 9 -7.74 -11.48 7.60
N THR A 10 -8.74 -10.61 7.46
CA THR A 10 -9.81 -10.77 6.47
C THR A 10 -9.29 -10.70 5.03
N CYS A 11 -8.19 -9.99 4.79
CA CYS A 11 -7.55 -9.92 3.47
C CYS A 11 -6.80 -11.19 3.06
N THR A 12 -6.52 -12.12 3.99
CA THR A 12 -5.82 -13.38 3.66
C THR A 12 -6.66 -14.33 2.82
N GLY A 13 -5.97 -15.17 2.04
CA GLY A 13 -6.57 -16.17 1.16
C GLY A 13 -6.20 -15.97 -0.30
N GLN A 14 -6.87 -16.72 -1.17
CA GLN A 14 -6.74 -16.61 -2.61
C GLN A 14 -7.78 -15.65 -3.16
N TRP A 15 -7.38 -14.84 -4.12
CA TRP A 15 -8.20 -13.80 -4.72
C TRP A 15 -7.99 -13.77 -6.23
N THR A 16 -9.00 -13.32 -6.94
CA THR A 16 -8.89 -12.95 -8.35
C THR A 16 -9.41 -11.54 -8.54
N THR A 17 -8.90 -10.84 -9.54
CA THR A 17 -9.37 -9.51 -9.90
C THR A 17 -9.25 -9.29 -11.39
N GLU A 18 -10.25 -8.64 -11.96
CA GLU A 18 -10.11 -7.93 -13.22
C GLU A 18 -9.87 -6.46 -12.89
N ARG A 19 -8.88 -5.85 -13.53
CA ARG A 19 -8.57 -4.43 -13.40
C ARG A 19 -8.71 -3.76 -14.74
N THR A 20 -9.19 -2.53 -14.72
CA THR A 20 -9.20 -1.62 -15.86
C THR A 20 -8.35 -0.40 -15.51
N TYR A 21 -7.43 -0.03 -16.38
CA TYR A 21 -6.56 1.12 -16.25
C TYR A 21 -6.86 2.12 -17.36
N HIS A 22 -7.05 3.38 -16.99
CA HIS A 22 -7.25 4.49 -17.90
C HIS A 22 -5.99 5.34 -17.93
N SER A 23 -5.26 5.33 -19.05
CA SER A 23 -4.10 6.21 -19.27
C SER A 23 -4.63 7.59 -19.68
N THR A 24 -4.75 8.49 -18.71
CA THR A 24 -5.45 9.78 -18.87
C THR A 24 -4.77 10.71 -19.87
N LEU A 25 -3.44 10.64 -20.00
CA LEU A 25 -2.68 11.47 -20.95
C LEU A 25 -2.66 10.90 -22.38
N ARG A 26 -2.83 9.58 -22.53
CA ARG A 26 -2.82 8.90 -23.83
C ARG A 26 -4.24 8.62 -24.38
N GLY A 27 -5.26 8.69 -23.51
CA GLY A 27 -6.64 8.34 -23.87
C GLY A 27 -6.86 6.84 -24.07
N GLU A 28 -5.99 6.00 -23.51
CA GLU A 28 -6.02 4.55 -23.68
C GLU A 28 -6.68 3.87 -22.48
N VAL A 29 -7.29 2.72 -22.72
CA VAL A 29 -7.85 1.85 -21.70
C VAL A 29 -7.23 0.48 -21.86
N GLU A 30 -6.73 -0.07 -20.76
CA GLU A 30 -6.16 -1.42 -20.70
C GLU A 30 -6.88 -2.25 -19.64
N ARG A 31 -7.08 -3.55 -19.92
CA ARG A 31 -7.58 -4.53 -18.95
C ARG A 31 -6.53 -5.57 -18.57
N SER A 32 -6.58 -6.01 -17.33
CA SER A 32 -5.78 -7.15 -16.85
C SER A 32 -6.59 -8.08 -15.98
N TYR A 33 -6.24 -9.37 -16.02
CA TYR A 33 -6.71 -10.38 -15.07
C TYR A 33 -5.55 -10.77 -14.16
N THR A 34 -5.79 -10.82 -12.85
CA THR A 34 -4.78 -11.19 -11.86
C THR A 34 -5.34 -12.23 -10.90
N GLU A 35 -4.57 -13.29 -10.68
CA GLU A 35 -4.76 -14.24 -9.59
C GLU A 35 -3.69 -13.97 -8.55
N PHE A 36 -4.06 -13.98 -7.27
CA PHE A 36 -3.10 -13.68 -6.22
C PHE A 36 -3.46 -14.33 -4.89
N ARG A 37 -2.42 -14.61 -4.13
CA ARG A 37 -2.51 -15.17 -2.79
C ARG A 37 -1.96 -14.16 -1.78
N VAL A 38 -2.68 -14.01 -0.68
CA VAL A 38 -2.31 -13.15 0.44
C VAL A 38 -2.16 -14.02 1.68
N ASP A 39 -0.96 -14.05 2.25
CA ASP A 39 -0.65 -14.74 3.50
C ASP A 39 -0.25 -13.72 4.58
N ALA A 40 -0.47 -14.06 5.85
CA ALA A 40 -0.01 -13.24 6.96
C ALA A 40 1.52 -13.32 7.11
N LEU A 41 2.16 -12.22 7.49
CA LEU A 41 3.60 -12.23 7.77
C LEU A 41 3.93 -12.97 9.07
N THR A 42 4.96 -13.81 9.01
CA THR A 42 5.60 -14.40 10.19
C THR A 42 6.40 -13.36 10.98
N ALA A 43 6.66 -13.61 12.26
CA ALA A 43 7.49 -12.73 13.08
C ALA A 43 8.89 -12.51 12.49
N ALA A 44 9.50 -13.56 11.92
CA ALA A 44 10.81 -13.48 11.28
C ALA A 44 10.80 -12.55 10.04
N GLU A 45 9.75 -12.61 9.23
CA GLU A 45 9.61 -11.73 8.05
C GLU A 45 9.41 -10.28 8.45
N LYS A 46 8.62 -10.00 9.49
CA LYS A 46 8.47 -8.65 10.02
C LYS A 46 9.82 -8.09 10.47
N GLN A 47 10.61 -8.87 11.22
CA GLN A 47 11.94 -8.47 11.67
C GLN A 47 12.92 -8.24 10.51
N ALA A 48 12.86 -9.09 9.48
CA ALA A 48 13.70 -8.94 8.29
C ALA A 48 13.41 -7.62 7.56
N ILE A 49 12.14 -7.28 7.34
CA ILE A 49 11.73 -6.02 6.71
C ILE A 49 12.23 -4.85 7.54
N LEU A 50 12.00 -4.85 8.86
CA LEU A 50 12.46 -3.77 9.74
C LEU A 50 13.98 -3.57 9.72
N SER A 51 14.74 -4.65 9.57
CA SER A 51 16.20 -4.62 9.52
C SER A 51 16.75 -4.18 8.17
N SER A 52 16.00 -4.37 7.09
CA SER A 52 16.43 -4.07 5.71
C SER A 52 16.05 -2.66 5.23
N GLN A 53 15.63 -1.77 6.15
CA GLN A 53 15.11 -0.47 5.75
C GLN A 53 16.19 0.42 5.11
N PRO A 54 15.91 1.00 3.92
CA PRO A 54 16.86 1.81 3.21
C PRO A 54 16.99 3.19 3.87
N SER A 55 18.22 3.66 4.02
CA SER A 55 18.54 4.96 4.63
C SER A 55 18.12 6.19 3.80
N SER A 56 17.49 6.01 2.62
CA SER A 56 17.59 6.98 1.52
C SER A 56 16.30 7.64 1.02
N THR A 57 15.09 7.10 1.23
CA THR A 57 13.86 7.72 0.66
C THR A 57 13.04 8.49 1.69
N PHE A 58 13.00 7.97 2.92
CA PHE A 58 12.54 8.66 4.09
C PHE A 58 13.65 8.49 5.12
N GLN A 59 14.21 9.58 5.64
CA GLN A 59 14.95 9.48 6.90
C GLN A 59 13.90 9.20 7.97
N ILE A 60 13.47 7.93 8.06
CA ILE A 60 12.77 7.43 9.23
C ILE A 60 13.80 7.62 10.34
N GLY A 61 13.65 8.68 11.13
CA GLY A 61 14.44 8.87 12.34
C GLY A 61 14.39 7.56 13.12
N SER A 62 15.55 7.11 13.63
CA SER A 62 15.76 5.80 14.24
C SER A 62 14.44 5.20 14.72
N LEU A 63 13.94 4.20 13.99
CA LEU A 63 12.85 3.36 14.49
C LEU A 63 13.21 3.03 15.93
N ASP A 64 12.31 3.30 16.87
CA ASP A 64 12.56 2.97 18.26
C ASP A 64 12.50 1.44 18.35
N ALA A 65 13.63 0.80 18.01
CA ALA A 65 13.74 -0.62 17.77
C ALA A 65 13.34 -1.42 19.02
N VAL A 66 13.45 -0.79 20.20
CA VAL A 66 13.01 -1.33 21.49
C VAL A 66 11.48 -1.39 21.56
N LYS A 67 10.74 -0.34 21.14
CA LYS A 67 9.27 -0.37 21.06
C LYS A 67 8.76 -1.24 19.91
N LEU A 68 9.43 -1.23 18.76
CA LEU A 68 9.03 -2.08 17.62
C LEU A 68 9.27 -3.58 17.88
N ALA A 69 10.30 -3.96 18.65
CA ALA A 69 10.53 -5.37 18.98
C ALA A 69 9.43 -5.94 19.89
N GLU A 70 8.90 -5.15 20.82
CA GLU A 70 7.78 -5.54 21.70
C GLU A 70 6.43 -5.47 20.95
N ASP A 71 6.24 -4.50 20.04
CA ASP A 71 5.00 -4.26 19.29
C ASP A 71 4.99 -4.79 17.84
N ALA A 72 6.01 -5.53 17.38
CA ALA A 72 6.02 -6.11 16.02
C ALA A 72 4.83 -7.07 15.80
N ALA A 73 4.33 -7.67 16.88
CA ALA A 73 3.07 -8.41 16.87
C ALA A 73 1.87 -7.54 16.46
N LEU A 74 1.89 -6.25 16.83
CA LEU A 74 0.82 -5.27 16.61
C LEU A 74 0.89 -4.57 15.24
N CYS A 75 2.00 -4.69 14.51
CA CYS A 75 2.13 -4.18 13.15
C CYS A 75 1.51 -5.17 12.14
N PRO A 76 0.41 -4.83 11.44
CA PRO A 76 -0.16 -5.68 10.40
C PRO A 76 0.77 -5.75 9.19
N GLY A 77 0.62 -6.82 8.41
CA GLY A 77 1.31 -6.97 7.15
C GLY A 77 0.87 -8.19 6.39
N PHE A 78 1.24 -8.26 5.12
CA PHE A 78 0.97 -9.40 4.26
C PHE A 78 2.19 -9.76 3.40
N ALA A 79 2.29 -11.04 3.07
CA ALA A 79 3.00 -11.52 1.90
C ALA A 79 1.97 -11.66 0.77
N ILE A 80 2.28 -11.15 -0.41
CA ILE A 80 1.43 -11.26 -1.59
C ILE A 80 2.24 -11.84 -2.74
N ALA A 81 1.71 -12.88 -3.38
CA ALA A 81 2.22 -13.41 -4.64
C ALA A 81 1.10 -13.34 -5.68
N PHE A 82 1.41 -12.92 -6.90
CA PHE A 82 0.42 -12.75 -7.94
C PHE A 82 0.94 -13.07 -9.33
N ASP A 83 0.00 -13.44 -10.19
CA ASP A 83 0.19 -13.70 -11.61
C ASP A 83 -0.83 -12.83 -12.37
N THR A 84 -0.33 -11.90 -13.18
CA THR A 84 -1.16 -10.98 -13.97
C THR A 84 -0.98 -11.25 -15.44
N ARG A 85 -2.09 -11.24 -16.18
CA ARG A 85 -2.14 -11.25 -17.64
C ARG A 85 -2.88 -10.01 -18.14
N SER A 86 -2.23 -9.21 -18.97
CA SER A 86 -2.88 -8.09 -19.66
C SER A 86 -3.71 -8.59 -20.85
N GLU A 87 -4.63 -7.77 -21.34
CA GLU A 87 -5.36 -8.05 -22.58
C GLU A 87 -4.46 -8.01 -23.83
N THR A 88 -3.29 -7.37 -23.73
CA THR A 88 -2.25 -7.36 -24.78
C THR A 88 -1.40 -8.63 -24.78
N GLY A 89 -1.61 -9.54 -23.81
CA GLY A 89 -0.92 -10.83 -23.70
C GLY A 89 0.36 -10.79 -22.86
N GLU A 90 0.73 -9.64 -22.30
CA GLU A 90 1.83 -9.52 -21.35
C GLU A 90 1.51 -10.29 -20.07
N GLN A 91 2.53 -10.96 -19.51
CA GLN A 91 2.41 -11.71 -18.26
C GLN A 91 3.48 -11.27 -17.27
N VAL A 92 3.05 -10.99 -16.04
CA VAL A 92 3.92 -10.56 -14.95
C VAL A 92 3.57 -11.36 -13.71
N SER A 93 4.58 -12.00 -13.13
CA SER A 93 4.49 -12.70 -11.85
C SER A 93 5.44 -12.06 -10.85
N MET A 94 4.99 -11.84 -9.62
CA MET A 94 5.81 -11.25 -8.57
C MET A 94 5.35 -11.72 -7.19
N SER A 95 6.26 -11.68 -6.23
CA SER A 95 5.96 -11.82 -4.81
C SER A 95 6.63 -10.70 -4.04
N LEU A 96 5.94 -10.14 -3.05
CA LEU A 96 6.50 -9.13 -2.16
C LEU A 96 5.90 -9.26 -0.76
N LYS A 97 6.58 -8.67 0.21
CA LYS A 97 6.15 -8.59 1.60
C LYS A 97 6.05 -7.14 2.03
N ALA A 98 5.08 -6.90 2.89
CA ALA A 98 4.54 -5.58 3.11
C ALA A 98 4.16 -5.43 4.59
N LEU A 99 4.88 -4.56 5.31
CA LEU A 99 4.67 -4.29 6.73
C LEU A 99 4.14 -2.87 6.93
N PHE A 100 3.12 -2.74 7.78
CA PHE A 100 2.47 -1.47 8.08
C PHE A 100 2.77 -1.10 9.53
N VAL A 101 3.50 0.01 9.70
CA VAL A 101 3.99 0.49 10.99
C VAL A 101 3.26 1.78 11.35
N PRO A 102 2.27 1.76 12.27
CA PRO A 102 1.55 2.96 12.70
C PRO A 102 2.48 4.03 13.30
N ASP A 103 2.17 5.30 13.08
CA ASP A 103 2.99 6.44 13.52
C ASP A 103 3.21 6.48 15.03
N ARG A 104 2.25 5.98 15.83
CA ARG A 104 2.39 5.86 17.30
C ARG A 104 3.59 5.01 17.75
N HIS A 105 4.11 4.14 16.88
CA HIS A 105 5.28 3.30 17.16
C HIS A 105 6.59 3.94 16.64
N ILE A 106 6.53 5.13 16.04
CA ILE A 106 7.68 5.79 15.41
C ILE A 106 8.03 7.05 16.18
N THR A 107 9.23 7.08 16.75
CA THR A 107 9.80 8.29 17.34
C THR A 107 10.49 9.09 16.23
N ILE A 108 9.75 9.98 15.57
CA ILE A 108 10.30 10.81 14.49
C ILE A 108 11.27 11.85 15.10
N ALA A 109 12.58 11.69 14.89
CA ALA A 109 13.61 12.58 15.44
C ALA A 109 13.58 14.01 14.85
N LYS A 110 12.88 14.22 13.74
CA LYS A 110 12.59 15.52 13.11
C LYS A 110 11.57 15.24 12.03
N SER A 111 10.54 16.08 11.89
CA SER A 111 9.66 16.07 10.71
C SER A 111 10.55 16.11 9.47
N ALA A 112 10.88 14.96 8.90
CA ALA A 112 11.58 14.89 7.63
C ALA A 112 10.68 15.59 6.60
N ASP A 113 11.28 16.14 5.55
CA ASP A 113 10.57 16.74 4.41
C ASP A 113 9.71 15.68 3.71
N LEU A 114 8.59 15.29 4.33
CA LEU A 114 7.63 14.39 3.75
C LEU A 114 7.09 15.11 2.52
N PRO A 115 7.17 14.48 1.34
CA PRO A 115 6.61 15.08 0.15
C PRO A 115 5.11 15.32 0.37
N PRO A 116 4.57 16.43 -0.15
CA PRO A 116 3.17 16.75 0.00
C PRO A 116 2.29 15.63 -0.57
N VAL A 117 1.23 15.31 0.17
CA VAL A 117 0.30 14.25 -0.20
C VAL A 117 -0.61 14.69 -1.36
N PRO A 118 -0.82 13.85 -2.39
CA PRO A 118 -1.76 14.13 -3.46
C PRO A 118 -3.20 14.18 -2.93
N ILE A 119 -4.09 14.88 -3.64
CA ILE A 119 -5.51 15.04 -3.27
C ILE A 119 -6.20 13.69 -3.03
N ALA A 120 -5.89 12.68 -3.86
CA ALA A 120 -6.47 11.34 -3.71
C ALA A 120 -6.12 10.65 -2.39
N ALA A 121 -5.04 11.07 -1.70
CA ALA A 121 -4.60 10.53 -0.43
C ALA A 121 -4.97 11.41 0.78
N GLN A 122 -5.71 12.51 0.56
CA GLN A 122 -6.12 13.39 1.63
C GLN A 122 -7.36 12.82 2.33
N VAL A 123 -7.20 12.53 3.62
CA VAL A 123 -8.30 12.08 4.48
C VAL A 123 -8.68 13.23 5.40
N LEU A 124 -9.95 13.64 5.36
CA LEU A 124 -10.48 14.58 6.34
C LEU A 124 -10.43 13.93 7.72
N ALA A 125 -9.88 14.63 8.71
CA ALA A 125 -9.93 14.19 10.08
C ALA A 125 -11.41 14.14 10.52
N GLU A 126 -11.97 12.92 10.63
CA GLU A 126 -13.32 12.78 11.15
C GLU A 126 -13.30 12.97 12.67
N PRO A 127 -14.21 13.78 13.25
CA PRO A 127 -14.22 14.06 14.69
C PRO A 127 -14.35 12.83 15.61
N LEU A 128 -14.75 11.68 15.05
CA LEU A 128 -15.08 10.43 15.74
C LEU A 128 -14.36 9.20 15.14
N GLY A 129 -13.48 9.38 14.16
CA GLY A 129 -12.85 8.29 13.44
C GLY A 129 -11.41 8.05 13.91
N ASP A 130 -11.13 6.86 14.45
CA ASP A 130 -9.77 6.39 14.75
C ASP A 130 -9.01 6.08 13.45
N THR A 131 -8.75 7.09 12.62
CA THR A 131 -7.90 6.93 11.43
C THR A 131 -6.49 6.59 11.89
N ILE A 132 -5.93 5.51 11.35
CA ILE A 132 -4.57 5.05 11.67
C ILE A 132 -3.67 5.40 10.51
N GLN A 133 -2.65 6.23 10.77
CA GLN A 133 -1.63 6.59 9.79
C GLN A 133 -0.29 5.98 10.16
N GLY A 134 0.56 5.75 9.16
CA GLY A 134 1.85 5.13 9.39
C GLY A 134 2.67 4.93 8.12
N PHE A 135 3.81 4.26 8.28
CA PHE A 135 4.67 3.89 7.17
C PHE A 135 4.31 2.49 6.65
N TYR A 136 4.33 2.36 5.34
CA TYR A 136 4.16 1.09 4.65
C TYR A 136 5.51 0.71 4.04
N LEU A 137 6.10 -0.38 4.52
CA LEU A 137 7.45 -0.82 4.22
C LEU A 137 7.39 -2.09 3.39
N ARG A 138 8.12 -2.13 2.28
CA ARG A 138 8.23 -3.32 1.43
C ARG A 138 9.66 -3.81 1.30
N ASP A 139 9.82 -5.12 1.11
CA ASP A 139 11.08 -5.72 0.68
C ASP A 139 11.37 -5.46 -0.81
N GLU A 140 10.33 -5.43 -1.66
CA GLU A 140 10.43 -5.17 -3.10
C GLU A 140 9.37 -4.18 -3.62
N GLY A 141 9.71 -3.46 -4.70
CA GLY A 141 8.81 -2.55 -5.41
C GLY A 141 8.31 -3.07 -6.75
N TYR A 142 7.11 -2.65 -7.15
CA TYR A 142 6.53 -3.01 -8.47
C TYR A 142 7.29 -2.41 -9.67
N SER A 143 7.80 -1.18 -9.53
CA SER A 143 8.42 -0.42 -10.63
C SER A 143 9.91 -0.18 -10.43
N GLU A 144 10.43 -0.46 -9.23
CA GLU A 144 11.81 -0.16 -8.84
C GLU A 144 12.32 -1.28 -7.94
N ALA A 145 13.55 -1.74 -8.18
CA ALA A 145 14.18 -2.77 -7.36
C ALA A 145 14.59 -2.20 -6.01
N GLY A 146 14.39 -2.99 -4.95
CA GLY A 146 14.80 -2.67 -3.58
C GLY A 146 13.65 -2.25 -2.67
N ALA A 147 13.99 -2.09 -1.40
CA ALA A 147 13.03 -1.74 -0.37
C ALA A 147 12.40 -0.36 -0.63
N ILE A 148 11.08 -0.27 -0.48
CA ILE A 148 10.34 0.98 -0.69
C ILE A 148 9.55 1.31 0.57
N ALA A 149 9.76 2.52 1.07
CA ALA A 149 8.94 3.10 2.12
C ALA A 149 7.89 4.04 1.49
N GLY A 150 6.63 3.83 1.89
CA GLY A 150 5.50 4.68 1.57
C GLY A 150 4.75 5.10 2.83
N ARG A 151 3.64 5.79 2.62
CA ARG A 151 2.68 6.17 3.68
C ARG A 151 1.44 5.30 3.56
N PHE A 152 0.78 5.02 4.67
CA PHE A 152 -0.55 4.44 4.65
C PHE A 152 -1.52 5.22 5.54
N THR A 153 -2.80 5.08 5.21
CA THR A 153 -3.92 5.50 6.03
C THR A 153 -4.94 4.37 6.07
N TYR A 154 -5.33 3.93 7.27
CA TYR A 154 -6.45 3.01 7.47
C TYR A 154 -7.61 3.75 8.11
N GLN A 155 -8.79 3.62 7.51
CA GLN A 155 -10.04 4.23 7.97
C GLN A 155 -11.00 3.11 8.40
N PRO A 156 -11.11 2.81 9.71
CA PRO A 156 -11.98 1.74 10.20
C PRO A 156 -13.45 1.91 9.77
N THR A 157 -13.99 3.12 9.82
CA THR A 157 -15.39 3.39 9.48
C THR A 157 -15.74 3.02 8.04
N ARG A 158 -14.77 3.12 7.13
CA ARG A 158 -14.92 2.80 5.70
C ARG A 158 -14.33 1.46 5.30
N GLN A 159 -13.66 0.77 6.22
CA GLN A 159 -12.91 -0.48 5.95
C GLN A 159 -11.96 -0.29 4.76
N THR A 160 -11.23 0.83 4.77
CA THR A 160 -10.40 1.29 3.66
C THR A 160 -8.95 1.41 4.10
N LEU A 161 -8.05 0.74 3.40
CA LEU A 161 -6.62 0.90 3.48
C LEU A 161 -6.14 1.67 2.25
N GLU A 162 -5.43 2.75 2.46
CA GLU A 162 -4.82 3.56 1.41
C GLU A 162 -3.30 3.52 1.58
N MET A 163 -2.58 3.40 0.48
CA MET A 163 -1.12 3.33 0.42
C MET A 163 -0.62 4.35 -0.59
N THR A 164 0.23 5.28 -0.16
CA THR A 164 0.90 6.23 -1.04
C THR A 164 2.37 5.85 -1.18
N THR A 165 2.78 5.55 -2.41
CA THR A 165 4.16 5.23 -2.77
C THR A 165 4.78 6.36 -3.59
N TYR A 166 6.01 6.73 -3.23
CA TYR A 166 6.79 7.77 -3.88
C TYR A 166 7.92 7.15 -4.72
N TYR A 167 7.63 6.79 -5.98
CA TYR A 167 8.64 6.31 -6.92
C TYR A 167 9.49 7.47 -7.45
N ARG A 168 10.60 7.17 -8.11
CA ARG A 168 11.49 8.16 -8.74
C ARG A 168 10.77 8.99 -9.80
N ARG A 169 9.87 8.37 -10.56
CA ARG A 169 9.18 8.99 -11.71
C ARG A 169 7.70 9.24 -11.50
N SER A 170 7.11 8.71 -10.43
CA SER A 170 5.68 8.82 -10.17
C SER A 170 5.35 8.82 -8.68
N VAL A 171 4.12 9.22 -8.36
CA VAL A 171 3.52 9.03 -7.04
C VAL A 171 2.25 8.23 -7.23
N ALA A 172 2.14 7.07 -6.58
CA ALA A 172 0.97 6.19 -6.71
C ALA A 172 0.18 6.16 -5.40
N VAL A 173 -1.12 6.38 -5.48
CA VAL A 173 -2.08 6.19 -4.40
C VAL A 173 -2.90 4.96 -4.72
N ASP A 174 -2.83 3.95 -3.85
CA ASP A 174 -3.52 2.69 -3.99
C ASP A 174 -4.46 2.48 -2.81
N GLN A 175 -5.75 2.42 -3.09
CA GLN A 175 -6.79 2.29 -2.10
C GLN A 175 -7.48 0.95 -2.26
N MET A 176 -7.47 0.16 -1.19
CA MET A 176 -8.19 -1.10 -1.07
C MET A 176 -9.31 -0.93 -0.04
N ARG A 177 -10.54 -1.26 -0.44
CA ARG A 177 -11.72 -1.18 0.43
C ARG A 177 -12.44 -2.52 0.49
N LEU A 178 -12.63 -3.03 1.70
CA LEU A 178 -13.47 -4.20 1.94
C LEU A 178 -14.95 -3.78 1.91
N VAL A 179 -15.74 -4.41 1.03
CA VAL A 179 -17.18 -4.15 0.90
C VAL A 179 -18.03 -5.35 1.28
N ALA A 180 -17.44 -6.56 1.27
CA ALA A 180 -17.97 -7.78 1.89
C ALA A 180 -16.79 -8.67 2.32
N PRO A 181 -16.97 -9.70 3.17
CA PRO A 181 -15.87 -10.58 3.63
C PRO A 181 -15.06 -11.26 2.50
N ASP A 182 -15.66 -11.40 1.33
CA ASP A 182 -15.14 -12.03 0.11
C ASP A 182 -15.00 -11.05 -1.07
N LEU A 183 -15.26 -9.75 -0.87
CA LEU A 183 -15.29 -8.75 -1.95
C LEU A 183 -14.56 -7.47 -1.53
N ARG A 184 -13.56 -7.09 -2.33
CA ARG A 184 -12.83 -5.81 -2.19
C ARG A 184 -12.92 -5.00 -3.47
N LEU A 185 -12.89 -3.68 -3.29
CA LEU A 185 -12.66 -2.73 -4.37
C LEU A 185 -11.22 -2.23 -4.27
N ARG A 186 -10.57 -2.06 -5.42
CA ARG A 186 -9.25 -1.44 -5.49
C ARG A 186 -9.26 -0.29 -6.48
N THR A 187 -8.76 0.86 -6.07
CA THR A 187 -8.62 2.05 -6.91
C THR A 187 -7.18 2.54 -6.84
N ILE A 188 -6.60 2.84 -8.00
CA ILE A 188 -5.22 3.29 -8.11
C ILE A 188 -5.23 4.64 -8.83
N VAL A 189 -4.53 5.63 -8.30
CA VAL A 189 -4.26 6.91 -8.97
C VAL A 189 -2.76 7.11 -9.01
N THR A 190 -2.21 7.16 -10.20
CA THR A 190 -0.79 7.41 -10.43
C THR A 190 -0.61 8.79 -11.00
N TYR A 191 0.22 9.60 -10.33
CA TYR A 191 0.63 10.92 -10.73
C TYR A 191 2.04 10.90 -11.31
N GLN A 192 2.35 11.83 -12.21
CA GLN A 192 3.74 12.15 -12.54
C GLN A 192 4.44 12.72 -11.30
N ARG A 193 5.74 12.43 -11.15
CA ARG A 193 6.53 13.01 -10.05
C ARG A 193 6.65 14.53 -10.26
N PRO A 194 6.20 15.35 -9.30
CA PRO A 194 6.40 16.80 -9.38
C PRO A 194 7.86 17.18 -9.09
N GLU A 195 8.22 18.40 -9.44
CA GLU A 195 9.45 19.04 -8.95
C GLU A 195 9.44 19.12 -7.41
N ALA A 196 10.62 19.30 -6.81
CA ALA A 196 10.78 19.19 -5.36
C ALA A 196 9.79 20.09 -4.57
N ASN A 197 9.13 19.50 -3.57
CA ASN A 197 8.20 20.12 -2.62
C ASN A 197 6.82 20.58 -3.14
N GLU A 198 6.42 20.19 -4.36
CA GLU A 198 5.06 20.45 -4.85
C GLU A 198 4.15 19.22 -4.75
N PRO A 199 2.84 19.38 -4.47
CA PRO A 199 1.88 18.27 -4.50
C PRO A 199 1.74 17.72 -5.93
N PRO A 200 1.72 16.39 -6.11
CA PRO A 200 1.46 15.81 -7.43
C PRO A 200 0.07 16.17 -7.94
N THR A 201 -0.01 16.75 -9.14
CA THR A 201 -1.28 17.21 -9.75
C THR A 201 -1.58 16.57 -11.10
N VAL A 202 -0.56 16.21 -11.89
CA VAL A 202 -0.73 15.58 -13.20
C VAL A 202 -0.98 14.09 -13.01
N ILE A 203 -2.22 13.66 -13.22
CA ILE A 203 -2.61 12.26 -13.22
C ILE A 203 -2.14 11.64 -14.54
N ASP A 204 -1.46 10.51 -14.47
CA ASP A 204 -1.04 9.72 -15.63
C ASP A 204 -2.00 8.54 -15.84
N LEU A 205 -2.35 7.84 -14.76
CA LEU A 205 -3.14 6.62 -14.80
C LEU A 205 -4.16 6.54 -13.66
N VAL A 206 -5.37 6.05 -13.98
CA VAL A 206 -6.41 5.72 -13.01
C VAL A 206 -6.83 4.27 -13.20
N GLY A 207 -6.73 3.46 -12.15
CA GLY A 207 -7.10 2.04 -12.14
C GLY A 207 -8.30 1.75 -11.26
N PHE A 208 -9.14 0.80 -11.67
CA PHE A 208 -10.20 0.23 -10.87
C PHE A 208 -10.20 -1.29 -10.98
N GLY A 209 -10.42 -1.98 -9.86
CA GLY A 209 -10.54 -3.43 -9.79
C GLY A 209 -11.57 -3.89 -8.77
N VAL A 210 -12.17 -5.04 -9.07
CA VAL A 210 -13.04 -5.77 -8.15
C VAL A 210 -12.35 -7.09 -7.81
N GLU A 211 -11.95 -7.25 -6.56
CA GLU A 211 -11.23 -8.43 -6.10
C GLU A 211 -12.19 -9.38 -5.38
N ARG A 212 -12.26 -10.64 -5.82
CA ARG A 212 -13.12 -11.68 -5.24
C ARG A 212 -12.29 -12.76 -4.59
N LYS A 213 -12.60 -13.07 -3.33
CA LYS A 213 -11.98 -14.18 -2.62
C LYS A 213 -12.48 -15.48 -3.23
N GLN A 214 -11.56 -16.40 -3.49
CA GLN A 214 -11.88 -17.74 -3.94
C GLN A 214 -12.28 -18.59 -2.73
N THR A 215 -13.49 -19.13 -2.76
CA THR A 215 -13.87 -20.25 -1.89
C THR A 215 -13.21 -21.51 -2.41
N VAL A 216 -12.31 -22.09 -1.60
CA VAL A 216 -11.78 -23.44 -1.82
C VAL A 216 -12.90 -24.46 -1.64
#